data_AF-A0A6C0ASJ5-F1
#
_entry.id   AF-A0A6C0ASJ5-F1
#
_cell.length_a   1.000
_cell.length_b   1.000
_cell.length_c   1.000
_cell.angle_alpha   90.00
_cell.angle_beta   90.00
_cell.angle_gamma   90.00
#
_symmetry.space_group_name_H-M   'P 1'
#
loop_
_entity.id
_entity.type
_entity.pdbx_description
1 polymer ?
#
loop_
_entity_poly.entity_id
_entity_poly.type
_entity_poly.pdbx_seq_one_letter_code
_entity_poly.pdbx_strand_id
1 'polypeptide(L)'
;MTIINNIEIDNIQYKRNIIKDAILNNDPIDDKLHVILVISNPCLYARRYILIREMMQRLELEESNISLYVVELAYKKQRFLITDANNPRHLQIRTEIPIWHKENMVNLGVEKLLPKSWKAMAWLDSDIEFENPSWAIDTLKVLNGTCDIVQIFSHCIDMNQHGSTMNVFTSFGHQFIKGQPYSKNMMNFWHPGYAWACTRKAYEKMGGLYEKAILGSSDNIMALCLIQKGLKAINDDSTDDYKNSVLEFQERIKTLRLGYVPGVIRHYFHGSKKNRRYHDRWQILLNHGFEPSTFLSKDDVGILVPTKRCPQKMLDEIMQYFKERNEDEFYKTVNEEESEEEESEEEESEESEEEEYIDMWAEGNDPAQPLDEDEDEDDDEDYDDVTSPHIFANFIKRWLK
;
A
#
# COMPACT_ATOMS: atom_id res chain seq x y z
N MET A 1 28.64 37.28 -0.90
CA MET A 1 29.17 36.22 -0.01
C MET A 1 29.27 36.78 1.39
N THR A 2 28.17 36.66 2.11
CA THR A 2 28.05 36.95 3.53
C THR A 2 28.46 35.71 4.28
N ILE A 3 29.43 35.86 5.18
CA ILE A 3 29.97 34.78 6.00
C ILE A 3 29.78 35.15 7.47
N ILE A 4 29.11 34.29 8.22
CA ILE A 4 28.95 34.40 9.69
C ILE A 4 29.50 33.11 10.29
N ASN A 5 30.43 33.21 11.25
CA ASN A 5 31.08 32.04 11.88
C ASN A 5 31.68 31.05 10.86
N ASN A 6 32.32 31.55 9.79
CA ASN A 6 32.86 30.75 8.68
C ASN A 6 31.82 29.96 7.88
N ILE A 7 30.53 30.28 8.01
CA ILE A 7 29.44 29.69 7.24
C ILE A 7 28.98 30.72 6.21
N GLU A 8 28.98 30.34 4.93
CA GLU A 8 28.38 31.14 3.86
C GLU A 8 26.86 31.08 3.96
N ILE A 9 26.21 32.23 4.13
CA ILE A 9 24.74 32.29 4.27
C ILE A 9 24.02 32.75 3.00
N ASP A 10 24.76 33.21 1.98
CA ASP A 10 24.20 33.60 0.70
C ASP A 10 23.99 32.40 -0.24
N ASN A 11 24.61 31.25 0.07
CA ASN A 11 24.44 30.00 -0.67
C ASN A 11 23.13 29.32 -0.28
N ILE A 12 22.00 29.89 -0.72
CA ILE A 12 20.66 29.42 -0.39
C ILE A 12 20.28 28.27 -1.32
N GLN A 13 20.12 27.07 -0.76
CA GLN A 13 19.53 25.93 -1.48
C GLN A 13 18.00 26.00 -1.46
N TYR A 14 17.40 26.71 -2.40
CA TYR A 14 15.94 26.67 -2.61
C TYR A 14 15.56 25.60 -3.63
N LYS A 15 14.85 24.55 -3.18
CA LYS A 15 14.23 23.56 -4.05
C LYS A 15 12.75 23.88 -4.24
N ARG A 16 12.36 24.17 -5.49
CA ARG A 16 10.96 24.43 -5.86
C ARG A 16 10.08 23.23 -5.51
N ASN A 17 8.95 23.47 -4.83
CA ASN A 17 8.02 22.42 -4.45
C ASN A 17 7.00 22.18 -5.58
N ILE A 18 7.34 21.25 -6.48
CA ILE A 18 6.53 20.94 -7.67
C ILE A 18 5.10 20.49 -7.34
N ILE A 19 4.89 19.84 -6.19
CA ILE A 19 3.56 19.39 -5.76
C ILE A 19 2.71 20.58 -5.33
N LYS A 20 3.28 21.49 -4.55
CA LYS A 20 2.60 22.73 -4.16
C LYS A 20 2.26 23.58 -5.38
N ASP A 21 3.17 23.68 -6.34
CA ASP A 21 2.92 24.41 -7.57
C ASP A 21 1.82 23.79 -8.42
N ALA A 22 1.76 22.46 -8.52
CA ALA A 22 0.70 21.76 -9.21
C ALA A 22 -0.67 22.04 -8.60
N ILE A 23 -0.79 21.96 -7.26
CA ILE A 23 -2.05 22.23 -6.54
C ILE A 23 -2.53 23.67 -6.74
N LEU A 24 -1.60 24.63 -6.78
CA LEU A 24 -1.95 26.04 -6.94
C LEU A 24 -2.29 26.42 -8.38
N ASN A 25 -1.66 25.81 -9.37
CA ASN A 25 -1.68 26.32 -10.75
C ASN A 25 -2.34 25.39 -11.77
N ASN A 26 -2.46 24.10 -11.49
CA ASN A 26 -3.09 23.17 -12.43
C ASN A 26 -4.61 23.20 -12.24
N ASP A 27 -5.33 23.11 -13.35
CA ASP A 27 -6.73 22.67 -13.35
C ASP A 27 -6.80 21.17 -13.00
N PRO A 28 -7.91 20.66 -12.44
CA PRO A 28 -8.08 19.23 -12.24
C PRO A 28 -8.14 18.48 -13.57
N ILE A 29 -7.55 17.27 -13.63
CA ILE A 29 -7.56 16.46 -14.86
C ILE A 29 -8.96 15.93 -15.24
N ASP A 30 -9.82 15.76 -14.23
CA ASP A 30 -11.19 15.23 -14.35
C ASP A 30 -12.14 16.04 -13.44
N ASP A 31 -13.44 15.95 -13.67
CA ASP A 31 -14.44 16.67 -12.87
C ASP A 31 -14.57 16.06 -11.46
N LYS A 32 -14.42 14.73 -11.37
CA LYS A 32 -14.47 13.97 -10.11
C LYS A 32 -13.40 12.89 -10.11
N LEU A 33 -12.83 12.61 -8.94
CA LEU A 33 -11.95 11.48 -8.75
C LEU A 33 -12.77 10.20 -8.60
N HIS A 34 -12.49 9.20 -9.44
CA HIS A 34 -13.18 7.90 -9.35
C HIS A 34 -12.53 7.05 -8.26
N VAL A 35 -13.20 6.87 -7.13
CA VAL A 35 -12.67 6.17 -5.95
C VAL A 35 -13.20 4.75 -5.90
N ILE A 36 -12.31 3.75 -5.82
CA ILE A 36 -12.66 2.34 -5.67
C ILE A 36 -12.32 1.87 -4.26
N LEU A 37 -13.33 1.39 -3.53
CA LEU A 37 -13.18 0.62 -2.31
C LEU A 37 -13.41 -0.86 -2.58
N VAL A 38 -12.67 -1.72 -1.88
CA VAL A 38 -12.80 -3.17 -2.01
C VAL A 38 -12.91 -3.83 -0.65
N ILE A 39 -13.74 -4.86 -0.54
CA ILE A 39 -13.80 -5.71 0.66
C ILE A 39 -13.82 -7.19 0.32
N SER A 40 -12.82 -7.88 0.87
CA SER A 40 -12.71 -9.33 0.93
C SER A 40 -12.55 -9.70 2.40
N ASN A 41 -13.40 -10.59 2.90
CA ASN A 41 -13.44 -10.94 4.31
C ASN A 41 -13.73 -12.44 4.51
N PRO A 42 -12.75 -13.33 4.23
CA PRO A 42 -12.96 -14.78 4.30
C PRO A 42 -13.33 -15.27 5.71
N CYS A 43 -12.89 -14.55 6.76
CA CYS A 43 -13.12 -14.89 8.16
C CYS A 43 -14.33 -14.17 8.79
N LEU A 44 -15.03 -13.32 8.03
CA LEU A 44 -16.19 -12.54 8.51
C LEU A 44 -15.89 -11.62 9.71
N TYR A 45 -14.67 -11.10 9.83
CA TYR A 45 -14.34 -10.15 10.89
C TYR A 45 -15.26 -8.92 10.84
N ALA A 46 -15.95 -8.65 11.94
CA ALA A 46 -16.91 -7.56 12.07
C ALA A 46 -16.26 -6.20 11.84
N ARG A 47 -15.05 -5.98 12.37
CA ARG A 47 -14.34 -4.70 12.31
C ARG A 47 -14.09 -4.24 10.87
N ARG A 48 -13.78 -5.17 9.95
CA ARG A 48 -13.64 -4.86 8.51
C ARG A 48 -14.93 -4.29 7.91
N TYR A 49 -16.08 -4.85 8.28
CA TYR A 49 -17.38 -4.39 7.80
C TYR A 49 -17.77 -3.04 8.40
N ILE A 50 -17.44 -2.81 9.68
CA ILE A 50 -17.65 -1.52 10.34
C ILE A 50 -16.82 -0.44 9.65
N LEU A 51 -15.52 -0.66 9.49
CA LEU A 51 -14.58 0.31 8.91
C LEU A 51 -14.96 0.69 7.48
N ILE A 52 -15.31 -0.27 6.62
CA ILE A 52 -15.74 0.09 5.26
C ILE A 52 -17.07 0.84 5.23
N ARG A 53 -18.01 0.56 6.15
CA ARG A 53 -19.25 1.34 6.25
C ARG A 53 -18.97 2.77 6.71
N GLU A 54 -18.12 2.94 7.71
CA GLU A 54 -17.67 4.26 8.20
C GLU A 54 -16.99 5.04 7.06
N MET A 55 -16.08 4.39 6.33
CA MET A 55 -15.40 5.01 5.19
C MET A 55 -16.38 5.40 4.07
N MET A 56 -17.30 4.50 3.69
CA MET A 56 -18.33 4.81 2.70
C MET A 56 -19.19 6.01 3.14
N GLN A 57 -19.61 6.03 4.41
CA GLN A 57 -20.41 7.12 4.95
C GLN A 57 -19.67 8.46 4.94
N ARG A 58 -18.41 8.50 5.39
CA ARG A 58 -17.56 9.71 5.30
C ARG A 58 -17.45 10.19 3.86
N LEU A 59 -17.07 9.31 2.93
CA LEU A 59 -16.92 9.65 1.52
C LEU A 59 -18.23 10.15 0.89
N GLU A 60 -19.38 9.56 1.21
CA GLU A 60 -20.66 9.97 0.63
C GLU A 60 -21.21 11.28 1.20
N LEU A 61 -20.95 11.55 2.48
CA LEU A 61 -21.49 12.74 3.18
C LEU A 61 -20.56 13.95 3.09
N GLU A 62 -19.26 13.73 3.04
CA GLU A 62 -18.25 14.79 3.20
C GLU A 62 -17.58 15.16 1.86
N GLU A 63 -17.51 14.23 0.90
CA GLU A 63 -16.73 14.41 -0.33
C GLU A 63 -17.58 14.72 -1.56
N SER A 64 -17.49 15.96 -2.04
CA SER A 64 -18.20 16.41 -3.25
C SER A 64 -17.45 16.12 -4.55
N ASN A 65 -16.13 16.01 -4.50
CA ASN A 65 -15.22 15.91 -5.66
C ASN A 65 -14.89 14.47 -6.08
N ILE A 66 -15.66 13.49 -5.59
CA ILE A 66 -15.45 12.07 -5.91
C ILE A 66 -16.68 11.42 -6.54
N SER A 67 -16.45 10.27 -7.17
CA SER A 67 -17.46 9.25 -7.45
C SER A 67 -17.03 7.93 -6.81
N LEU A 68 -17.82 7.42 -5.85
CA LEU A 68 -17.50 6.20 -5.11
C LEU A 68 -18.02 4.93 -5.81
N TYR A 69 -17.15 3.94 -5.93
CA TYR A 69 -17.40 2.60 -6.46
C TYR A 69 -16.95 1.55 -5.44
N VAL A 70 -17.73 0.49 -5.28
CA VAL A 70 -17.48 -0.52 -4.23
C VAL A 70 -17.50 -1.92 -4.84
N VAL A 71 -16.45 -2.69 -4.58
CA VAL A 71 -16.34 -4.09 -4.99
C VAL A 71 -16.34 -4.99 -3.76
N GLU A 72 -17.26 -5.94 -3.69
CA GLU A 72 -17.34 -6.91 -2.61
C GLU A 72 -17.10 -8.32 -3.13
N LEU A 73 -16.15 -9.02 -2.52
CA LEU A 73 -15.85 -10.42 -2.78
C LEU A 73 -16.38 -11.27 -1.61
N ALA A 74 -17.33 -12.15 -1.93
CA ALA A 74 -17.89 -13.10 -0.98
C ALA A 74 -17.41 -14.53 -1.29
N TYR A 75 -17.25 -15.35 -0.24
CA TYR A 75 -16.78 -16.72 -0.39
C TYR A 75 -17.89 -17.75 -0.25
N LYS A 76 -17.92 -18.76 -1.12
CA LYS A 76 -18.86 -19.90 -1.04
C LYS A 76 -20.32 -19.42 -0.92
N LYS A 77 -20.95 -19.63 0.24
CA LYS A 77 -22.35 -19.22 0.55
C LYS A 77 -22.46 -17.93 1.37
N GLN A 78 -21.35 -17.21 1.61
CA GLN A 78 -21.40 -15.93 2.32
C GLN A 78 -22.32 -14.94 1.61
N ARG A 79 -23.08 -14.17 2.37
CA ARG A 79 -23.91 -13.10 1.82
C ARG A 79 -23.04 -11.91 1.44
N PHE A 80 -23.48 -11.14 0.46
CA PHE A 80 -22.99 -9.79 0.25
C PHE A 80 -23.60 -8.90 1.34
N LEU A 81 -22.75 -8.22 2.10
CA LEU A 81 -23.14 -7.42 3.27
C LEU A 81 -22.95 -5.92 3.02
N ILE A 82 -22.07 -5.53 2.11
CA ILE A 82 -21.72 -4.12 1.86
C ILE A 82 -22.39 -3.58 0.60
N THR A 83 -22.44 -4.40 -0.45
CA THR A 83 -22.91 -3.99 -1.77
C THR A 83 -24.39 -4.34 -2.00
N ASP A 84 -24.96 -3.70 -3.02
CA ASP A 84 -26.34 -3.91 -3.48
C ASP A 84 -26.30 -4.15 -4.99
N ALA A 85 -26.87 -5.27 -5.45
CA ALA A 85 -26.89 -5.67 -6.85
C ALA A 85 -27.63 -4.67 -7.76
N ASN A 86 -28.50 -3.81 -7.20
CA ASN A 86 -29.22 -2.79 -7.96
C ASN A 86 -28.46 -1.45 -8.03
N ASN A 87 -27.37 -1.28 -7.28
CA ASN A 87 -26.58 -0.06 -7.33
C ASN A 87 -25.56 -0.15 -8.49
N PRO A 88 -25.61 0.76 -9.48
CA PRO A 88 -24.75 0.69 -10.67
C PRO A 88 -23.25 0.96 -10.38
N ARG A 89 -22.91 1.41 -9.17
CA ARG A 89 -21.51 1.60 -8.72
C ARG A 89 -21.03 0.50 -7.79
N HIS A 90 -21.82 -0.56 -7.60
CA HIS A 90 -21.46 -1.71 -6.80
C HIS A 90 -21.18 -2.93 -7.69
N LEU A 91 -20.14 -3.69 -7.35
CA LEU A 91 -19.80 -4.94 -8.00
C LEU A 91 -19.74 -6.07 -6.98
N GLN A 92 -20.54 -7.11 -7.21
CA GLN A 92 -20.59 -8.32 -6.40
C GLN A 92 -19.85 -9.46 -7.11
N ILE A 93 -18.83 -10.01 -6.46
CA ILE A 93 -18.02 -11.12 -6.99
C ILE A 93 -18.05 -12.27 -5.99
N ARG A 94 -18.03 -13.51 -6.49
CA ARG A 94 -18.01 -14.72 -5.65
C ARG A 94 -16.92 -15.67 -6.09
N THR A 95 -16.17 -16.20 -5.13
CA THR A 95 -15.17 -17.25 -5.35
C THR A 95 -15.25 -18.31 -4.25
N GLU A 96 -14.61 -19.46 -4.47
CA GLU A 96 -14.60 -20.58 -3.52
C GLU A 96 -13.40 -20.55 -2.57
N ILE A 97 -12.25 -20.08 -3.06
CA ILE A 97 -10.96 -20.23 -2.38
C ILE A 97 -10.40 -18.85 -2.02
N PRO A 98 -10.20 -18.56 -0.72
CA PRO A 98 -9.54 -17.34 -0.28
C PRO A 98 -8.05 -17.29 -0.63
N ILE A 99 -7.68 -16.25 -1.36
CA ILE A 99 -6.31 -15.72 -1.47
C ILE A 99 -6.37 -14.20 -1.30
N TRP A 100 -5.22 -13.51 -1.28
CA TRP A 100 -5.22 -12.05 -1.25
C TRP A 100 -5.68 -11.48 -2.60
N HIS A 101 -6.85 -10.83 -2.64
CA HIS A 101 -7.50 -10.38 -3.87
C HIS A 101 -7.54 -8.86 -4.09
N LYS A 102 -7.03 -8.04 -3.16
CA LYS A 102 -7.27 -6.58 -3.14
C LYS A 102 -7.05 -5.93 -4.51
N GLU A 103 -5.86 -6.07 -5.10
CA GLU A 103 -5.52 -5.43 -6.37
C GLU A 103 -6.27 -6.03 -7.57
N ASN A 104 -6.58 -7.34 -7.53
CA ASN A 104 -7.42 -7.99 -8.53
C ASN A 104 -8.86 -7.46 -8.49
N MET A 105 -9.41 -7.23 -7.30
CA MET A 105 -10.72 -6.61 -7.12
C MET A 105 -10.75 -5.17 -7.62
N VAL A 106 -9.68 -4.39 -7.35
CA VAL A 106 -9.56 -3.04 -7.88
C VAL A 106 -9.53 -3.07 -9.41
N ASN A 107 -8.76 -3.97 -10.01
CA ASN A 107 -8.73 -4.15 -11.47
C ASN A 107 -10.11 -4.44 -12.06
N LEU A 108 -10.86 -5.34 -11.44
CA LEU A 108 -12.24 -5.65 -11.86
C LEU A 108 -13.19 -4.47 -11.64
N GLY A 109 -13.01 -3.70 -10.57
CA GLY A 109 -13.74 -2.44 -10.35
C GLY A 109 -13.49 -1.45 -11.48
N VAL A 110 -12.24 -1.27 -11.90
CA VAL A 110 -11.89 -0.41 -13.04
C VAL A 110 -12.56 -0.88 -14.32
N GLU A 111 -12.47 -2.17 -14.62
CA GLU A 111 -12.98 -2.75 -15.85
C GLU A 111 -14.52 -2.70 -15.93
N LYS A 112 -15.21 -3.02 -14.83
CA LYS A 112 -16.66 -3.24 -14.83
C LYS A 112 -17.47 -2.02 -14.41
N LEU A 113 -16.91 -1.11 -13.60
CA LEU A 113 -17.67 -0.01 -12.99
C LEU A 113 -17.33 1.38 -13.53
N LEU A 114 -16.06 1.64 -13.90
CA LEU A 114 -15.68 3.00 -14.29
C LEU A 114 -16.21 3.38 -15.68
N PRO A 115 -16.70 4.63 -15.86
CA PRO A 115 -17.21 5.07 -17.15
C PRO A 115 -16.06 5.18 -18.15
N LYS A 116 -16.30 4.86 -19.43
CA LYS A 116 -15.26 4.94 -20.48
C LYS A 116 -14.59 6.31 -20.64
N SER A 117 -15.08 7.37 -20.01
CA SER A 117 -14.50 8.71 -20.03
C SER A 117 -13.58 9.03 -18.84
N TRP A 118 -13.44 8.14 -17.86
CA TRP A 118 -12.63 8.38 -16.66
C TRP A 118 -11.18 8.72 -17.03
N LYS A 119 -10.58 9.67 -16.31
CA LYS A 119 -9.20 10.13 -16.53
C LYS A 119 -8.29 9.92 -15.32
N ALA A 120 -8.86 9.90 -14.12
CA ALA A 120 -8.14 9.62 -12.87
C ALA A 120 -8.96 8.72 -11.95
N MET A 121 -8.28 7.80 -11.27
CA MET A 121 -8.87 6.94 -10.25
C MET A 121 -8.04 6.93 -8.98
N ALA A 122 -8.69 6.59 -7.87
CA ALA A 122 -8.05 6.27 -6.60
C ALA A 122 -8.51 4.89 -6.12
N TRP A 123 -7.64 4.19 -5.40
CA TRP A 123 -7.98 3.00 -4.64
C TRP A 123 -7.49 3.18 -3.21
N LEU A 124 -8.38 2.94 -2.26
CA LEU A 124 -8.16 3.29 -0.86
C LEU A 124 -8.36 2.05 -0.01
N ASP A 125 -7.54 1.93 1.04
CA ASP A 125 -7.90 1.11 2.18
C ASP A 125 -9.12 1.69 2.89
N SER A 126 -9.92 0.81 3.49
CA SER A 126 -11.20 1.19 4.10
C SER A 126 -11.07 1.57 5.57
N ASP A 127 -9.87 1.45 6.13
CA ASP A 127 -9.53 1.70 7.54
C ASP A 127 -8.78 3.03 7.71
N ILE A 128 -8.97 3.97 6.78
CA ILE A 128 -8.35 5.30 6.86
C ILE A 128 -9.39 6.43 6.88
N GLU A 129 -8.93 7.60 7.30
CA GLU A 129 -9.64 8.88 7.26
C GLU A 129 -8.67 9.97 6.76
N PHE A 130 -9.16 10.88 5.91
CA PHE A 130 -8.37 12.02 5.43
C PHE A 130 -8.64 13.27 6.27
N GLU A 131 -7.58 13.92 6.75
CA GLU A 131 -7.71 15.22 7.42
C GLU A 131 -7.78 16.39 6.45
N ASN A 132 -7.20 16.22 5.25
CA ASN A 132 -7.15 17.30 4.27
C ASN A 132 -8.47 17.33 3.47
N PRO A 133 -9.36 18.34 3.65
CA PRO A 133 -10.65 18.39 2.95
C PRO A 133 -10.52 18.61 1.44
N SER A 134 -9.35 19.00 0.94
CA SER A 134 -9.08 19.15 -0.49
C SER A 134 -8.35 17.96 -1.10
N TRP A 135 -8.16 16.84 -0.39
CA TRP A 135 -7.36 15.71 -0.87
C TRP A 135 -7.78 15.25 -2.28
N ALA A 136 -9.09 15.17 -2.56
CA ALA A 136 -9.60 14.69 -3.85
C ALA A 136 -9.29 15.66 -5.00
N ILE A 137 -9.53 16.95 -4.79
CA ILE A 137 -9.26 17.97 -5.83
C ILE A 137 -7.75 18.19 -6.00
N ASP A 138 -6.98 18.17 -4.92
CA ASP A 138 -5.52 18.25 -4.95
C ASP A 138 -4.92 17.08 -5.73
N THR A 139 -5.45 15.86 -5.53
CA THR A 139 -5.09 14.66 -6.31
C THR A 139 -5.31 14.90 -7.80
N LEU A 140 -6.48 15.38 -8.21
CA LEU A 140 -6.82 15.62 -9.61
C LEU A 140 -5.88 16.65 -10.26
N LYS A 141 -5.48 17.68 -9.52
CA LYS A 141 -4.55 18.71 -9.99
C LYS A 141 -3.11 18.20 -10.12
N VAL A 142 -2.63 17.43 -9.15
CA VAL A 142 -1.29 16.83 -9.19
C VAL A 142 -1.19 15.80 -10.32
N LEU A 143 -2.25 15.03 -10.57
CA LEU A 143 -2.32 14.10 -11.70
C LEU A 143 -2.45 14.80 -13.07
N ASN A 144 -2.77 16.09 -13.10
CA ASN A 144 -2.84 16.85 -14.34
C ASN A 144 -1.46 17.30 -14.82
N GLY A 145 -0.70 16.37 -15.39
CA GLY A 145 0.56 16.67 -16.06
C GLY A 145 1.79 16.76 -15.15
N THR A 146 1.64 16.79 -13.81
CA THR A 146 2.79 16.78 -12.88
C THR A 146 3.24 15.37 -12.53
N CYS A 147 2.33 14.51 -12.06
CA CYS A 147 2.59 13.11 -11.72
C CYS A 147 1.66 12.18 -12.49
N ASP A 148 2.05 10.92 -12.66
CA ASP A 148 1.23 9.90 -13.32
C ASP A 148 0.56 8.98 -12.29
N ILE A 149 1.19 8.81 -11.12
CA ILE A 149 0.74 8.04 -9.97
C ILE A 149 1.15 8.77 -8.68
N VAL A 150 0.26 8.81 -7.68
CA VAL A 150 0.49 9.50 -6.42
C VAL A 150 -0.01 8.70 -5.23
N GLN A 151 0.70 8.81 -4.12
CA GLN A 151 0.19 8.39 -2.81
C GLN A 151 -0.57 9.55 -2.15
N ILE A 152 -1.78 9.32 -1.65
CA ILE A 152 -2.72 10.40 -1.30
C ILE A 152 -2.54 10.87 0.16
N PHE A 153 -1.31 10.97 0.62
CA PHE A 153 -0.99 11.54 1.93
C PHE A 153 0.50 11.85 1.99
N SER A 154 0.92 12.67 2.95
CA SER A 154 2.33 12.79 3.32
C SER A 154 2.64 12.05 4.62
N HIS A 155 1.72 12.09 5.58
CA HIS A 155 1.90 11.47 6.90
C HIS A 155 0.67 10.67 7.29
N CYS A 156 0.87 9.57 8.01
CA CYS A 156 -0.18 8.74 8.57
C CYS A 156 -0.04 8.69 10.09
N ILE A 157 -1.11 9.04 10.79
CA ILE A 157 -1.29 8.80 12.22
C ILE A 157 -1.83 7.38 12.37
N ASP A 158 -0.99 6.46 12.84
CA ASP A 158 -1.38 5.08 13.09
C ASP A 158 -1.92 4.96 14.52
N MET A 159 -3.18 4.53 14.65
CA MET A 159 -3.91 4.57 15.91
C MET A 159 -4.03 3.20 16.57
N ASN A 160 -4.13 3.20 17.89
CA ASN A 160 -4.50 2.02 18.67
C ASN A 160 -6.03 1.83 18.72
N GLN A 161 -6.48 0.79 19.43
CA GLN A 161 -7.90 0.43 19.60
C GLN A 161 -8.75 1.53 20.25
N HIS A 162 -8.15 2.46 21.00
CA HIS A 162 -8.82 3.59 21.65
C HIS A 162 -8.79 4.87 20.79
N GLY A 163 -8.22 4.83 19.59
CA GLY A 163 -8.05 6.00 18.73
C GLY A 163 -6.88 6.91 19.10
N SER A 164 -6.04 6.52 20.06
CA SER A 164 -4.82 7.25 20.40
C SER A 164 -3.72 6.99 19.38
N THR A 165 -2.90 8.01 19.12
CA THR A 165 -1.74 7.89 18.22
C THR A 165 -0.68 6.96 18.82
N MET A 166 -0.31 5.93 18.07
CA MET A 166 0.84 5.07 18.38
C MET A 166 2.08 5.53 17.65
N ASN A 167 1.95 5.72 16.33
CA ASN A 167 3.07 5.99 15.44
C ASN A 167 2.69 7.04 14.40
N VAL A 168 3.70 7.71 13.85
CA VAL A 168 3.56 8.57 12.67
C VAL A 168 4.44 8.03 11.56
N PHE A 169 3.82 7.61 10.46
CA PHE A 169 4.54 7.13 9.28
C PHE A 169 4.58 8.18 8.18
N THR A 170 5.70 8.25 7.47
CA THR A 170 5.80 9.03 6.24
C THR A 170 5.43 8.20 5.02
N SER A 171 4.69 8.80 4.09
CA SER A 171 4.33 8.14 2.83
C SER A 171 5.58 7.89 1.97
N PHE A 172 5.62 6.77 1.25
CA PHE A 172 6.64 6.45 0.25
C PHE A 172 6.79 7.57 -0.80
N GLY A 173 5.66 8.06 -1.35
CA GLY A 173 5.67 9.12 -2.37
C GLY A 173 6.24 10.44 -1.86
N HIS A 174 5.98 10.78 -0.58
CA HIS A 174 6.52 11.98 0.05
C HIS A 174 8.04 11.90 0.16
N GLN A 175 8.56 10.80 0.72
CA GLN A 175 9.99 10.61 0.90
C GLN A 175 10.73 10.62 -0.44
N PHE A 176 10.15 10.00 -1.48
CA PHE A 176 10.67 10.05 -2.85
C PHE A 176 10.79 11.47 -3.38
N ILE A 177 9.72 12.28 -3.31
CA ILE A 177 9.73 13.66 -3.81
C ILE A 177 10.66 14.56 -2.99
N LYS A 178 10.87 14.27 -1.71
CA LYS A 178 11.84 14.99 -0.88
C LYS A 178 13.29 14.60 -1.16
N GLY A 179 13.52 13.61 -2.00
CA GLY A 179 14.86 13.12 -2.35
C GLY A 179 15.57 12.53 -1.13
N GLN A 180 14.81 11.95 -0.19
CA GLN A 180 15.41 11.22 0.92
C GLN A 180 16.05 9.93 0.39
N PRO A 181 17.09 9.41 1.05
CA PRO A 181 17.54 8.05 0.81
C PRO A 181 16.41 7.06 1.10
N TYR A 182 16.25 6.06 0.24
CA TYR A 182 15.31 4.99 0.50
C TYR A 182 15.68 4.29 1.80
N SER A 183 14.74 4.26 2.76
CA SER A 183 14.96 3.66 4.06
C SER A 183 13.79 2.77 4.44
N LYS A 184 14.15 1.65 5.04
CA LYS A 184 13.23 0.71 5.66
C LYS A 184 13.17 0.87 7.19
N ASN A 185 14.05 1.70 7.76
CA ASN A 185 14.14 1.89 9.21
C ASN A 185 12.89 2.62 9.72
N MET A 186 12.33 2.18 10.84
CA MET A 186 11.08 2.74 11.38
C MET A 186 11.06 4.28 11.41
N MET A 187 12.14 4.90 11.90
CA MET A 187 12.21 6.35 12.06
C MET A 187 12.10 7.12 10.73
N ASN A 188 12.48 6.50 9.60
CA ASN A 188 12.44 7.10 8.27
C ASN A 188 11.70 6.20 7.26
N PHE A 189 10.76 5.38 7.73
CA PHE A 189 10.14 4.34 6.92
C PHE A 189 9.32 4.92 5.76
N TRP A 190 9.50 4.35 4.57
CA TRP A 190 8.76 4.72 3.37
C TRP A 190 7.49 3.88 3.27
N HIS A 191 6.41 4.32 3.92
CA HIS A 191 5.20 3.51 4.03
C HIS A 191 4.46 3.41 2.68
N PRO A 192 4.29 2.21 2.08
CA PRO A 192 3.72 2.07 0.75
C PRO A 192 2.20 1.91 0.73
N GLY A 193 1.53 1.64 1.85
CA GLY A 193 0.10 1.30 1.89
C GLY A 193 -0.89 2.49 1.83
N TYR A 194 -2.12 2.20 2.25
CA TYR A 194 -3.24 3.11 2.50
C TYR A 194 -3.97 3.65 1.26
N ALA A 195 -3.44 4.68 0.61
CA ALA A 195 -4.20 5.43 -0.38
C ALA A 195 -3.36 5.83 -1.59
N TRP A 196 -3.83 5.46 -2.78
CA TRP A 196 -3.15 5.74 -4.04
C TRP A 196 -4.12 6.22 -5.10
N ALA A 197 -3.61 7.02 -6.04
CA ALA A 197 -4.32 7.43 -7.23
C ALA A 197 -3.41 7.43 -8.45
N CYS A 198 -4.00 7.26 -9.62
CA CYS A 198 -3.27 7.31 -10.88
C CYS A 198 -4.12 7.87 -12.01
N THR A 199 -3.44 8.36 -13.05
CA THR A 199 -4.10 8.66 -14.32
C THR A 199 -4.51 7.38 -15.03
N ARG A 200 -5.53 7.45 -15.88
CA ARG A 200 -5.90 6.33 -16.75
C ARG A 200 -4.75 5.85 -17.62
N LYS A 201 -3.97 6.79 -18.17
CA LYS A 201 -2.79 6.47 -18.97
C LYS A 201 -1.76 5.67 -18.17
N ALA A 202 -1.55 6.01 -16.89
CA ALA A 202 -0.71 5.23 -16.01
C ALA A 202 -1.28 3.83 -15.79
N TYR A 203 -2.56 3.72 -15.42
CA TYR A 203 -3.23 2.44 -15.23
C TYR A 203 -3.14 1.50 -16.44
N GLU A 204 -3.46 2.02 -17.64
CA GLU A 204 -3.36 1.26 -18.89
C GLU A 204 -1.92 0.84 -19.18
N LYS A 205 -0.94 1.68 -18.87
CA LYS A 205 0.49 1.36 -19.01
C LYS A 205 0.95 0.28 -18.03
N MET A 206 0.43 0.27 -16.79
CA MET A 206 0.69 -0.80 -15.82
C MET A 206 0.13 -2.15 -16.30
N GLY A 207 -0.94 -2.12 -17.12
CA GLY A 207 -1.72 -3.30 -17.49
C GLY A 207 -2.68 -3.73 -16.38
N GLY A 208 -3.14 -2.77 -15.57
CA GLY A 208 -3.77 -3.02 -14.27
C GLY A 208 -2.77 -2.96 -13.11
N LEU A 209 -3.28 -2.90 -11.89
CA LEU A 209 -2.48 -3.04 -10.67
C LEU A 209 -1.88 -4.45 -10.59
N TYR A 210 -0.70 -4.57 -9.96
CA TYR A 210 -0.06 -5.86 -9.75
C TYR A 210 -0.92 -6.73 -8.83
N GLU A 211 -1.31 -7.92 -9.27
CA GLU A 211 -2.30 -8.75 -8.56
C GLU A 211 -1.79 -10.15 -8.19
N LYS A 212 -0.52 -10.46 -8.51
CA LYS A 212 0.08 -11.78 -8.26
C LYS A 212 0.58 -11.97 -6.83
N ALA A 213 0.55 -10.92 -6.00
CA ALA A 213 0.96 -10.96 -4.60
C ALA A 213 -0.16 -11.55 -3.71
N ILE A 214 -0.35 -12.87 -3.78
CA ILE A 214 -1.52 -13.56 -3.20
C ILE A 214 -1.53 -13.70 -1.67
N LEU A 215 -0.56 -13.08 -0.99
CA LEU A 215 -0.47 -12.96 0.48
C LEU A 215 -0.29 -11.49 0.92
N GLY A 216 -0.61 -10.52 0.05
CA GLY A 216 -0.41 -9.09 0.29
C GLY A 216 0.95 -8.58 -0.21
N SER A 217 1.30 -7.35 0.18
CA SER A 217 2.52 -6.62 -0.23
C SER A 217 2.52 -6.07 -1.67
N SER A 218 1.39 -6.09 -2.37
CA SER A 218 1.36 -5.57 -3.74
C SER A 218 1.63 -4.06 -3.82
N ASP A 219 1.15 -3.29 -2.84
CA ASP A 219 1.49 -1.89 -2.65
C ASP A 219 3.01 -1.67 -2.56
N ASN A 220 3.72 -2.45 -1.73
CA ASN A 220 5.17 -2.41 -1.62
C ASN A 220 5.87 -2.78 -2.94
N ILE A 221 5.41 -3.84 -3.61
CA ILE A 221 5.94 -4.27 -4.91
C ILE A 221 5.77 -3.16 -5.95
N MET A 222 4.57 -2.58 -6.07
CA MET A 222 4.30 -1.50 -7.01
C MET A 222 5.14 -0.25 -6.69
N ALA A 223 5.24 0.14 -5.42
CA ALA A 223 6.02 1.30 -4.98
C ALA A 223 7.53 1.12 -5.29
N LEU A 224 8.10 -0.04 -5.00
CA LEU A 224 9.49 -0.34 -5.29
C LEU A 224 9.76 -0.47 -6.79
N CYS A 225 8.82 -1.00 -7.57
CA CYS A 225 8.91 -1.00 -9.02
C CYS A 225 8.98 0.43 -9.60
N LEU A 226 8.26 1.40 -9.02
CA LEU A 226 8.28 2.80 -9.49
C LEU A 226 9.66 3.48 -9.32
N ILE A 227 10.47 2.98 -8.39
CA ILE A 227 11.85 3.46 -8.18
C ILE A 227 12.90 2.45 -8.67
N GLN A 228 12.51 1.51 -9.53
CA GLN A 228 13.38 0.52 -10.16
C GLN A 228 14.07 -0.45 -9.17
N LYS A 229 13.44 -0.71 -8.02
CA LYS A 229 13.90 -1.61 -6.96
C LYS A 229 12.94 -2.78 -6.70
N GLY A 230 12.13 -3.17 -7.69
CA GLY A 230 11.02 -4.13 -7.53
C GLY A 230 11.41 -5.48 -6.91
N LEU A 231 12.58 -6.03 -7.24
CA LEU A 231 13.04 -7.29 -6.62
C LEU A 231 13.29 -7.16 -5.11
N LYS A 232 13.62 -5.97 -4.59
CA LYS A 232 13.76 -5.74 -3.14
C LYS A 232 12.44 -5.88 -2.36
N ALA A 233 11.32 -6.03 -3.06
CA ALA A 233 9.98 -6.20 -2.48
C ALA A 233 9.60 -7.66 -2.20
N ILE A 234 10.36 -8.63 -2.71
CA ILE A 234 10.08 -10.07 -2.62
C ILE A 234 11.34 -10.83 -2.23
N ASN A 235 11.24 -11.90 -1.45
CA ASN A 235 12.40 -12.60 -0.91
C ASN A 235 13.33 -13.11 -2.04
N ASP A 236 14.65 -13.03 -1.86
CA ASP A 236 15.65 -13.47 -2.85
C ASP A 236 15.57 -14.96 -3.21
N ASP A 237 15.03 -15.80 -2.34
CA ASP A 237 14.77 -17.22 -2.61
C ASP A 237 13.45 -17.46 -3.37
N SER A 238 12.72 -16.39 -3.73
CA SER A 238 11.53 -16.49 -4.57
C SER A 238 11.85 -17.14 -5.92
N THR A 239 10.87 -17.86 -6.47
CA THR A 239 10.99 -18.50 -7.79
C THR A 239 11.28 -17.47 -8.90
N ASP A 240 11.97 -17.91 -9.95
CA ASP A 240 12.22 -17.08 -11.13
C ASP A 240 10.92 -16.61 -11.78
N ASP A 241 9.86 -17.43 -11.77
CA ASP A 241 8.55 -17.04 -12.29
C ASP A 241 7.97 -15.84 -11.53
N TYR A 242 8.06 -15.84 -10.20
CA TYR A 242 7.59 -14.72 -9.40
C TYR A 242 8.46 -13.47 -9.61
N LYS A 243 9.79 -13.62 -9.58
CA LYS A 243 10.75 -12.53 -9.86
C LYS A 243 10.52 -11.90 -11.23
N ASN A 244 10.37 -12.73 -12.27
CA ASN A 244 10.12 -12.27 -13.63
C ASN A 244 8.80 -11.49 -13.71
N SER A 245 7.75 -11.95 -13.02
CA SER A 245 6.49 -11.22 -13.02
C SER A 245 6.57 -9.82 -12.40
N VAL A 246 7.44 -9.62 -11.40
CA VAL A 246 7.75 -8.31 -10.81
C VAL A 246 8.58 -7.47 -11.78
N LEU A 247 9.63 -8.04 -12.39
CA LEU A 247 10.49 -7.34 -13.35
C LEU A 247 9.72 -6.88 -14.59
N GLU A 248 8.82 -7.70 -15.11
CA GLU A 248 7.93 -7.34 -16.21
C GLU A 248 7.02 -6.16 -15.84
N PHE A 249 6.50 -6.15 -14.61
CA PHE A 249 5.69 -5.03 -14.11
C PHE A 249 6.55 -3.76 -14.00
N GLN A 250 7.73 -3.85 -13.39
CA GLN A 250 8.69 -2.75 -13.30
C GLN A 250 9.02 -2.16 -14.68
N GLU A 251 9.34 -3.01 -15.66
CA GLU A 251 9.68 -2.59 -17.01
C GLU A 251 8.52 -1.82 -17.68
N ARG A 252 7.27 -2.25 -17.46
CA ARG A 252 6.08 -1.51 -17.95
C ARG A 252 5.98 -0.12 -17.35
N ILE A 253 6.35 0.07 -16.08
CA ILE A 253 6.06 1.30 -15.34
C ILE A 253 7.25 2.25 -15.17
N LYS A 254 8.46 1.86 -15.61
CA LYS A 254 9.72 2.58 -15.35
C LYS A 254 9.78 4.06 -15.73
N THR A 255 8.84 4.56 -16.54
CA THR A 255 8.78 5.97 -16.95
C THR A 255 7.64 6.74 -16.27
N LEU A 256 6.88 6.11 -15.37
CA LEU A 256 5.81 6.77 -14.65
C LEU A 256 6.40 7.68 -13.58
N ARG A 257 5.83 8.87 -13.44
CA ARG A 257 6.27 9.85 -12.44
C ARG A 257 5.47 9.63 -11.17
N LEU A 258 6.17 9.19 -10.13
CA LEU A 258 5.65 9.07 -8.77
C LEU A 258 5.55 10.44 -8.09
N GLY A 259 4.50 10.65 -7.31
CA GLY A 259 4.37 11.79 -6.41
C GLY A 259 3.56 11.47 -5.16
N TYR A 260 3.14 12.52 -4.48
CA TYR A 260 2.25 12.43 -3.33
C TYR A 260 1.29 13.62 -3.29
N VAL A 261 0.24 13.50 -2.48
CA VAL A 261 -0.66 14.61 -2.14
C VAL A 261 -0.43 15.00 -0.69
N PRO A 262 -0.14 16.28 -0.38
CA PRO A 262 0.06 16.72 1.00
C PRO A 262 -1.21 16.50 1.83
N GLY A 263 -1.05 15.89 3.00
CA GLY A 263 -2.17 15.63 3.89
C GLY A 263 -1.80 14.63 4.97
N VAL A 264 -2.53 14.69 6.08
CA VAL A 264 -2.49 13.67 7.12
C VAL A 264 -3.65 12.72 6.88
N ILE A 265 -3.39 11.42 7.00
CA ILE A 265 -4.43 10.41 7.16
C ILE A 265 -4.36 9.82 8.56
N ARG A 266 -5.50 9.36 9.09
CA ARG A 266 -5.54 8.48 10.25
C ARG A 266 -5.78 7.06 9.77
N HIS A 267 -5.09 6.10 10.37
CA HIS A 267 -5.30 4.68 10.12
C HIS A 267 -5.87 4.04 11.39
N TYR A 268 -7.08 3.50 11.28
CA TYR A 268 -7.83 2.91 12.38
C TYR A 268 -7.36 1.49 12.69
N PHE A 269 -7.34 1.19 13.98
CA PHE A 269 -7.01 -0.14 14.45
C PHE A 269 -8.05 -1.19 13.98
N HIS A 270 -7.53 -2.33 13.55
CA HIS A 270 -8.30 -3.48 13.05
C HIS A 270 -7.60 -4.82 13.37
N GLY A 271 -7.02 -4.91 14.56
CA GLY A 271 -6.20 -6.03 15.00
C GLY A 271 -4.70 -5.71 15.00
N SER A 272 -3.98 -6.37 15.92
CA SER A 272 -2.58 -6.12 16.19
C SER A 272 -1.70 -6.43 14.98
N LYS A 273 -0.64 -5.64 14.82
CA LYS A 273 0.32 -5.84 13.72
C LYS A 273 1.09 -7.17 13.84
N LYS A 274 1.29 -7.67 15.07
CA LYS A 274 1.86 -9.00 15.36
C LYS A 274 1.11 -10.10 14.61
N ASN A 275 -0.22 -10.09 14.68
CA ASN A 275 -1.10 -11.06 14.02
C ASN A 275 -1.11 -10.93 12.49
N ARG A 276 -0.63 -9.81 11.94
CA ARG A 276 -0.53 -9.61 10.47
C ARG A 276 0.66 -10.35 9.86
N ARG A 277 1.58 -10.87 10.68
CA ARG A 277 2.76 -11.69 10.30
C ARG A 277 3.51 -11.16 9.09
N TYR A 278 3.73 -9.84 9.03
CA TYR A 278 4.44 -9.23 7.91
C TYR A 278 5.86 -9.77 7.74
N HIS A 279 6.46 -10.25 8.84
CA HIS A 279 7.81 -10.81 8.88
C HIS A 279 7.93 -12.19 8.23
N ASP A 280 6.89 -13.03 8.30
CA ASP A 280 7.05 -14.46 7.95
C ASP A 280 6.02 -14.96 6.95
N ARG A 281 4.97 -14.19 6.62
CA ARG A 281 3.89 -14.68 5.74
C ARG A 281 4.41 -15.11 4.38
N TRP A 282 5.48 -14.47 3.88
CA TRP A 282 6.11 -14.82 2.61
C TRP A 282 6.74 -16.21 2.63
N GLN A 283 7.07 -16.76 3.80
CA GLN A 283 7.62 -18.11 3.95
C GLN A 283 6.66 -19.17 3.40
N ILE A 284 5.34 -18.92 3.46
CA ILE A 284 4.33 -19.80 2.84
C ILE A 284 4.61 -19.92 1.33
N LEU A 285 4.89 -18.82 0.64
CA LEU A 285 5.17 -18.84 -0.80
C LEU A 285 6.48 -19.59 -1.12
N LEU A 286 7.51 -19.40 -0.31
CA LEU A 286 8.79 -20.08 -0.52
C LEU A 286 8.70 -21.59 -0.28
N ASN A 287 8.06 -22.00 0.82
CA ASN A 287 7.92 -23.41 1.20
C ASN A 287 7.24 -24.25 0.13
N HIS A 288 6.39 -23.61 -0.70
CA HIS A 288 5.63 -24.25 -1.76
C HIS A 288 6.12 -23.91 -3.17
N GLY A 289 7.24 -23.18 -3.31
CA GLY A 289 7.81 -22.80 -4.61
C GLY A 289 6.80 -22.05 -5.47
N PHE A 290 6.21 -20.98 -4.95
CA PHE A 290 5.13 -20.26 -5.61
C PHE A 290 5.52 -19.75 -7.01
N GLU A 291 4.81 -20.26 -8.03
CA GLU A 291 4.93 -19.84 -9.42
C GLU A 291 3.59 -19.23 -9.89
N PRO A 292 3.42 -17.89 -9.89
CA PRO A 292 2.16 -17.28 -10.24
C PRO A 292 1.62 -17.67 -11.64
N SER A 293 2.47 -17.93 -12.63
CA SER A 293 2.03 -18.30 -13.99
C SER A 293 1.47 -19.73 -14.06
N THR A 294 1.86 -20.60 -13.14
CA THR A 294 1.43 -22.00 -13.12
C THR A 294 0.34 -22.25 -12.07
N PHE A 295 0.39 -21.54 -10.94
CA PHE A 295 -0.50 -21.73 -9.78
C PHE A 295 -1.75 -20.87 -9.85
N LEU A 296 -1.76 -19.78 -10.63
CA LEU A 296 -2.92 -18.90 -10.75
C LEU A 296 -3.52 -18.93 -12.16
N SER A 297 -4.81 -18.71 -12.22
CA SER A 297 -5.57 -18.43 -13.44
C SER A 297 -6.67 -17.42 -13.14
N LYS A 298 -7.43 -17.02 -14.15
CA LYS A 298 -8.64 -16.21 -13.99
C LYS A 298 -9.86 -17.02 -14.37
N ASP A 299 -10.95 -16.85 -13.63
CA ASP A 299 -12.25 -17.40 -14.02
C ASP A 299 -12.95 -16.54 -15.08
N ASP A 300 -14.20 -16.88 -15.41
CA ASP A 300 -15.00 -16.18 -16.43
C ASP A 300 -15.34 -14.73 -16.05
N VAL A 301 -15.27 -14.37 -14.76
CA VAL A 301 -15.49 -13.00 -14.27
C VAL A 301 -14.18 -12.21 -14.22
N GLY A 302 -13.04 -12.90 -14.26
CA GLY A 302 -11.69 -12.33 -14.21
C GLY A 302 -11.07 -12.33 -12.81
N ILE A 303 -11.72 -12.92 -11.80
CA ILE A 303 -11.14 -13.06 -10.47
C ILE A 303 -10.03 -14.10 -10.52
N LEU A 304 -8.94 -13.87 -9.78
CA LEU A 304 -7.89 -14.87 -9.64
C LEU A 304 -8.43 -16.12 -8.94
N VAL A 305 -8.07 -17.29 -9.45
CA VAL A 305 -8.38 -18.57 -8.83
C VAL A 305 -7.16 -19.50 -8.90
N PRO A 306 -6.87 -20.27 -7.84
CA PRO A 306 -5.81 -21.27 -7.88
C PRO A 306 -6.08 -22.33 -8.95
N THR A 307 -5.04 -22.73 -9.67
CA THR A 307 -5.12 -23.85 -10.62
C THR A 307 -4.99 -25.18 -9.89
N LYS A 308 -5.21 -26.29 -10.60
CA LYS A 308 -4.97 -27.66 -10.08
C LYS A 308 -3.50 -27.93 -9.72
N ARG A 309 -2.57 -27.10 -10.18
CA ARG A 309 -1.14 -27.22 -9.85
C ARG A 309 -0.78 -26.50 -8.55
N CYS A 310 -1.61 -25.56 -8.10
CA CYS A 310 -1.40 -24.89 -6.83
C CYS A 310 -1.52 -25.90 -5.68
N PRO A 311 -0.51 -26.05 -4.81
CA PRO A 311 -0.55 -27.00 -3.71
C PRO A 311 -1.70 -26.70 -2.75
N GLN A 312 -2.54 -27.70 -2.46
CA GLN A 312 -3.65 -27.53 -1.50
C GLN A 312 -3.14 -27.09 -0.12
N LYS A 313 -2.00 -27.63 0.32
CA LYS A 313 -1.37 -27.25 1.59
C LYS A 313 -1.03 -25.76 1.66
N MET A 314 -0.59 -25.14 0.56
CA MET A 314 -0.34 -23.70 0.49
C MET A 314 -1.63 -22.91 0.71
N LEU A 315 -2.74 -23.34 0.10
CA LEU A 315 -4.04 -22.71 0.24
C LEU A 315 -4.60 -22.84 1.66
N ASP A 316 -4.38 -23.99 2.30
CA ASP A 316 -4.77 -24.22 3.69
C ASP A 316 -3.97 -23.31 4.64
N GLU A 317 -2.67 -23.14 4.41
CA GLU A 317 -1.80 -22.23 5.17
C GLU A 317 -2.18 -20.75 4.95
N ILE A 318 -2.55 -20.35 3.73
CA ILE A 318 -3.08 -19.00 3.43
C ILE A 318 -4.39 -18.77 4.19
N MET A 319 -5.31 -19.75 4.18
CA MET A 319 -6.56 -19.65 4.94
C MET A 319 -6.30 -19.58 6.45
N GLN A 320 -5.31 -20.33 6.95
CA GLN A 320 -4.91 -20.28 8.35
C GLN A 320 -4.33 -18.89 8.70
N TYR A 321 -3.49 -18.33 7.84
CA TYR A 321 -3.00 -16.95 7.98
C TYR A 321 -4.16 -15.95 8.08
N PHE A 322 -5.18 -16.06 7.23
CA PHE A 322 -6.35 -15.18 7.32
C PHE A 322 -7.07 -15.26 8.67
N LYS A 323 -7.09 -16.44 9.32
CA LYS A 323 -7.68 -16.61 10.66
C LYS A 323 -6.78 -16.07 11.78
N GLU A 324 -5.48 -16.15 11.61
CA GLU A 324 -4.50 -15.67 12.59
C GLU A 324 -4.48 -14.15 12.68
N ARG A 325 -4.87 -13.44 11.61
CA ARG A 325 -4.96 -11.98 11.61
C ARG A 325 -5.86 -11.41 12.69
N ASN A 326 -6.89 -12.16 13.12
CA ASN A 326 -7.79 -11.83 14.22
C ASN A 326 -8.23 -10.36 14.23
N GLU A 327 -8.84 -9.88 13.13
CA GLU A 327 -9.06 -8.44 12.97
C GLU A 327 -10.15 -7.84 13.86
N ASP A 328 -10.85 -8.70 14.61
CA ASP A 328 -11.80 -8.33 15.66
C ASP A 328 -11.16 -8.31 17.07
N GLU A 329 -9.82 -8.45 17.16
CA GLU A 329 -9.08 -8.30 18.41
C GLU A 329 -9.48 -6.99 19.12
N PHE A 330 -9.81 -7.09 20.41
CA PHE A 330 -10.34 -6.00 21.25
C PHE A 330 -11.73 -5.46 20.89
N TYR A 331 -12.46 -6.08 19.95
CA TYR A 331 -13.84 -5.71 19.58
C TYR A 331 -14.87 -6.81 19.83
N LYS A 332 -14.48 -7.90 20.49
CA LYS A 332 -15.44 -8.88 21.01
C LYS A 332 -16.26 -8.17 22.10
N THR A 333 -17.54 -7.95 21.80
CA THR A 333 -18.52 -7.25 22.64
C THR A 333 -18.58 -7.83 24.05
N VAL A 334 -18.39 -6.97 25.06
CA VAL A 334 -19.21 -6.63 26.26
C VAL A 334 -20.07 -7.72 26.94
N ASN A 335 -20.50 -8.76 26.23
CA ASN A 335 -21.19 -9.92 26.82
C ASN A 335 -20.24 -10.85 27.59
N GLU A 336 -18.92 -10.75 27.41
CA GLU A 336 -17.96 -11.43 28.29
C GLU A 336 -17.73 -10.62 29.58
N GLU A 337 -17.80 -9.28 29.53
CA GLU A 337 -17.71 -8.42 30.72
C GLU A 337 -18.92 -8.60 31.66
N GLU A 338 -20.15 -8.80 31.14
CA GLU A 338 -21.30 -9.14 32.02
C GLU A 338 -21.20 -10.55 32.64
N SER A 339 -20.45 -11.49 32.04
CA SER A 339 -20.17 -12.80 32.67
C SER A 339 -18.99 -12.77 33.63
N GLU A 340 -18.04 -11.85 33.45
CA GLU A 340 -16.92 -11.64 34.36
C GLU A 340 -17.31 -10.72 35.54
N GLU A 341 -18.29 -9.82 35.40
CA GLU A 341 -18.87 -9.06 36.51
C GLU A 341 -19.71 -9.94 37.48
N GLU A 342 -20.35 -11.01 37.00
CA GLU A 342 -21.01 -12.00 37.88
C GLU A 342 -20.02 -12.96 38.57
N GLU A 343 -18.81 -13.17 38.03
CA GLU A 343 -17.75 -13.98 38.67
C GLU A 343 -16.79 -13.13 39.55
N SER A 344 -16.69 -11.82 39.32
CA SER A 344 -15.77 -10.93 40.06
C SER A 344 -16.34 -10.33 41.36
N GLU A 345 -17.63 -10.52 41.67
CA GLU A 345 -18.15 -10.24 43.02
C GLU A 345 -17.71 -11.28 44.09
N GLU A 346 -17.01 -12.36 43.71
CA GLU A 346 -16.48 -13.36 44.64
C GLU A 346 -14.94 -13.33 44.87
N GLU A 347 -14.17 -12.52 44.14
CA GLU A 347 -12.70 -12.44 44.35
C GLU A 347 -12.17 -10.99 44.35
N GLU A 348 -12.58 -10.19 45.34
CA GLU A 348 -11.77 -9.04 45.78
C GLU A 348 -10.52 -9.55 46.53
N SER A 349 -9.42 -9.76 45.80
CA SER A 349 -8.07 -9.31 46.19
C SER A 349 -7.02 -9.93 45.28
N GLU A 350 -6.41 -9.15 44.38
CA GLU A 350 -4.94 -9.01 44.26
C GLU A 350 -4.59 -8.09 43.06
N GLU A 351 -3.36 -7.59 43.12
CA GLU A 351 -2.76 -6.43 42.45
C GLU A 351 -3.02 -6.25 40.95
N SER A 352 -3.25 -5.00 40.56
CA SER A 352 -3.22 -4.53 39.18
C SER A 352 -1.79 -4.56 38.62
N GLU A 353 -1.50 -5.52 37.74
CA GLU A 353 -0.37 -5.44 36.82
C GLU A 353 -0.86 -4.76 35.53
N GLU A 354 -0.37 -3.53 35.27
CA GLU A 354 -0.44 -2.93 33.94
C GLU A 354 0.38 -3.81 32.99
N GLU A 355 -0.27 -4.53 32.07
CA GLU A 355 0.43 -5.20 30.97
C GLU A 355 1.10 -4.14 30.08
N GLU A 356 2.42 -4.02 30.26
CA GLU A 356 3.28 -3.15 29.48
C GLU A 356 3.26 -3.61 28.01
N TYR A 357 2.63 -2.83 27.14
CA TYR A 357 2.57 -3.06 25.70
C TYR A 357 3.99 -3.01 25.10
N ILE A 358 4.52 -4.18 24.73
CA ILE A 358 5.80 -4.27 24.01
C ILE A 358 5.55 -3.88 22.54
N ASP A 359 5.99 -2.67 22.19
CA ASP A 359 6.03 -2.16 20.82
C ASP A 359 7.06 -2.95 20.00
N MET A 360 6.58 -3.90 19.20
CA MET A 360 7.41 -4.73 18.33
C MET A 360 8.06 -3.98 17.15
N TRP A 361 7.82 -2.67 17.00
CA TRP A 361 8.59 -1.86 16.07
C TRP A 361 9.86 -1.25 16.69
N ALA A 362 10.06 -1.37 18.00
CA ALA A 362 11.28 -0.94 18.69
C ALA A 362 12.54 -1.70 18.21
N GLU A 363 12.36 -2.88 17.61
CA GLU A 363 13.42 -3.60 16.90
C GLU A 363 13.40 -3.16 15.44
N GLY A 364 14.17 -2.11 15.12
CA GLY A 364 14.17 -1.38 13.84
C GLY A 364 14.54 -2.14 12.56
N ASN A 365 14.00 -3.33 12.32
CA ASN A 365 14.15 -4.11 11.11
C ASN A 365 12.79 -4.26 10.40
N ASP A 366 12.65 -3.61 9.24
CA ASP A 366 11.60 -3.97 8.28
C ASP A 366 11.89 -5.35 7.69
N PRO A 367 10.94 -6.29 7.71
CA PRO A 367 11.20 -7.71 7.56
C PRO A 367 10.58 -8.24 6.27
N ALA A 368 10.34 -7.35 5.29
CA ALA A 368 10.03 -7.73 3.93
C ALA A 368 11.20 -8.46 3.23
N GLN A 369 12.34 -8.65 3.89
CA GLN A 369 13.54 -9.41 3.48
C GLN A 369 14.27 -9.96 4.73
N PRO A 370 15.12 -10.99 4.60
CA PRO A 370 16.08 -11.34 5.64
C PRO A 370 16.99 -10.14 5.97
N LEU A 371 17.59 -10.16 7.16
CA LEU A 371 18.58 -9.17 7.59
C LEU A 371 19.71 -9.09 6.56
N ASP A 372 19.94 -7.91 5.99
CA ASP A 372 21.16 -7.63 5.24
C ASP A 372 22.31 -7.61 6.27
N GLU A 373 23.00 -8.74 6.45
CA GLU A 373 24.34 -8.77 7.05
C GLU A 373 25.36 -8.37 5.98
N ASP A 374 25.30 -7.12 5.52
CA ASP A 374 26.38 -6.52 4.74
C ASP A 374 26.65 -5.12 5.30
N GLU A 375 27.72 -5.04 6.10
CA GLU A 375 28.49 -3.81 6.26
C GLU A 375 29.09 -3.47 4.89
N ASP A 376 28.34 -2.77 4.05
CA ASP A 376 28.91 -2.15 2.85
C ASP A 376 29.79 -0.98 3.31
N GLU A 377 31.10 -1.23 3.33
CA GLU A 377 32.13 -0.21 3.39
C GLU A 377 31.88 0.86 2.32
N ASP A 378 31.93 2.12 2.76
CA ASP A 378 31.88 3.31 1.92
C ASP A 378 32.95 3.23 0.81
N ASP A 379 32.52 3.05 -0.44
CA ASP A 379 33.27 3.50 -1.61
C ASP A 379 32.58 4.75 -2.18
N ASP A 380 33.00 5.89 -1.63
CA ASP A 380 32.80 7.22 -2.19
C ASP A 380 33.42 7.28 -3.60
N GLU A 381 32.61 7.16 -4.65
CA GLU A 381 32.95 7.72 -5.97
C GLU A 381 32.16 9.02 -6.18
N ASP A 382 32.85 10.13 -5.92
CA ASP A 382 32.47 11.51 -6.23
C ASP A 382 31.93 11.64 -7.66
N TYR A 383 30.66 12.01 -7.79
CA TYR A 383 30.08 12.52 -9.02
C TYR A 383 30.45 13.99 -9.18
N ASP A 384 31.60 14.25 -9.81
CA ASP A 384 32.02 15.58 -10.19
C ASP A 384 31.31 16.07 -11.48
N ASP A 385 30.95 17.35 -11.42
CA ASP A 385 30.13 18.15 -12.31
C ASP A 385 30.66 18.24 -13.76
N VAL A 386 29.75 18.16 -14.72
CA VAL A 386 30.04 18.18 -16.16
C VAL A 386 30.04 19.61 -16.68
N THR A 387 31.18 20.32 -16.61
CA THR A 387 31.45 21.48 -17.50
C THR A 387 32.95 21.74 -17.73
N SER A 388 33.58 21.16 -18.77
CA SER A 388 34.65 21.80 -19.58
C SER A 388 35.17 20.88 -20.71
N PRO A 389 35.45 21.39 -21.93
CA PRO A 389 35.77 20.58 -23.10
C PRO A 389 37.28 20.33 -23.24
N HIS A 390 37.79 19.26 -22.65
CA HIS A 390 39.06 18.66 -23.06
C HIS A 390 39.11 17.22 -22.56
N ILE A 391 38.90 16.24 -23.45
CA ILE A 391 39.56 14.93 -23.55
C ILE A 391 38.87 14.21 -24.74
N PHE A 392 39.31 14.54 -25.95
CA PHE A 392 38.93 13.84 -27.19
C PHE A 392 40.07 12.91 -27.67
N ALA A 393 40.86 12.33 -26.76
CA ALA A 393 42.14 11.72 -27.13
C ALA A 393 42.44 10.29 -26.63
N ASN A 394 41.57 9.64 -25.85
CA ASN A 394 41.89 8.32 -25.28
C ASN A 394 40.97 7.16 -25.66
N PHE A 395 40.08 7.33 -26.65
CA PHE A 395 39.15 6.27 -27.08
C PHE A 395 39.69 5.36 -28.21
N ILE A 396 40.95 5.50 -28.63
CA ILE A 396 41.57 4.63 -29.65
C ILE A 396 42.86 4.04 -29.09
N LYS A 397 42.77 3.02 -28.23
CA LYS A 397 43.91 2.12 -27.92
C LYS A 397 43.57 0.77 -27.28
N ARG A 398 42.29 0.41 -27.12
CA ARG A 398 41.88 -0.87 -26.50
C ARG A 398 41.10 -1.81 -27.41
N TRP A 399 41.18 -1.59 -28.72
CA TRP A 399 40.80 -2.53 -29.77
C TRP A 399 42.01 -2.76 -30.67
N LEU A 400 42.93 -3.60 -30.22
CA LEU A 400 43.95 -4.35 -30.97
C LEU A 400 44.97 -4.92 -29.96
N LYS A 401 44.58 -6.03 -29.31
CA LYS A 401 45.46 -7.13 -28.93
C LYS A 401 44.64 -8.34 -28.52
#